data_AF-A0A6N6LJ13-F1
#
_entry.id   AF-A0A6N6LJ13-F1
#
_cell.length_a   1.000
_cell.length_b   1.000
_cell.length_c   1.000
_cell.angle_alpha   90.00
_cell.angle_beta   90.00
_cell.angle_gamma   90.00
#
_symmetry.space_group_name_H-M   'P 1'
#
loop_
_entity.id
_entity.type
_entity.pdbx_description
1 polymer ?
#
loop_
_entity_poly.entity_id
_entity_poly.type
_entity_poly.pdbx_seq_one_letter_code
_entity_poly.pdbx_strand_id
1 'polypeptide(L)'
;MINFKRLGIKELIATSYNASGRGTMANISINKKHLSKLKSDGDFRSKEVVKLRNKADFIITNLPFSLFREFIKWCDESNKKFAIIGNLNAISTTDIFPLFQQNKLWLGASINSGDRKF
;
A
#
# COMPACT_ATOMS: atom_id res chain seq x y z
N MET A 1 -8.42 20.95 3.36
CA MET A 1 -8.01 19.56 3.68
C MET A 1 -8.13 19.28 5.18
N ILE A 2 -9.35 19.10 5.70
CA ILE A 2 -9.63 18.85 7.14
C ILE A 2 -8.99 17.56 7.65
N ASN A 3 -8.93 16.52 6.81
CA ASN A 3 -8.43 15.20 7.22
C ASN A 3 -6.92 15.16 7.51
N PHE A 4 -6.09 16.00 6.86
CA PHE A 4 -4.64 16.01 7.14
C PHE A 4 -4.35 16.51 8.56
N LYS A 5 -4.99 17.62 8.97
CA LYS A 5 -4.88 18.13 10.35
C LYS A 5 -5.47 17.13 11.35
N ARG A 6 -6.68 16.64 11.09
CA ARG A 6 -7.40 15.71 11.98
C ARG A 6 -6.64 14.41 12.22
N LEU A 7 -5.99 13.86 11.19
CA LEU A 7 -5.26 12.60 11.25
C LEU A 7 -3.76 12.77 11.52
N GLY A 8 -3.27 14.01 11.66
CA GLY A 8 -1.84 14.29 11.84
C GLY A 8 -0.97 13.89 10.63
N ILE A 9 -1.55 13.81 9.42
CA ILE A 9 -0.83 13.40 8.22
C ILE A 9 -0.07 14.61 7.66
N LYS A 10 1.25 14.46 7.52
CA LYS A 10 2.12 15.48 6.90
C LYS A 10 2.04 15.46 5.38
N GLU A 11 2.12 14.27 4.80
CA GLU A 11 2.19 14.06 3.36
C GLU A 11 1.51 12.72 2.98
N LEU A 12 0.84 12.72 1.84
CA LEU A 12 0.35 11.54 1.14
C LEU A 12 1.10 11.42 -0.17
N ILE A 13 1.68 10.24 -0.42
CA ILE A 13 2.33 9.90 -1.68
C ILE A 13 1.52 8.78 -2.31
N ALA A 14 1.03 8.99 -3.53
CA ALA A 14 0.34 7.98 -4.31
C ALA A 14 1.09 7.73 -5.61
N THR A 15 1.28 6.45 -5.96
CA THR A 15 1.91 6.02 -7.22
C THR A 15 0.98 5.13 -8.01
N SER A 16 1.03 5.19 -9.33
CA SER A 16 0.30 4.29 -10.22
C SER A 16 1.25 3.49 -11.10
N TYR A 17 0.90 2.24 -11.36
CA TYR A 17 1.58 1.42 -12.36
C TYR A 17 1.15 1.81 -13.79
N ASN A 18 2.11 1.80 -14.73
CA ASN A 18 1.90 1.94 -16.16
C ASN A 18 2.92 1.05 -16.89
N ALA A 19 2.44 -0.02 -17.52
CA ALA A 19 3.28 -1.00 -18.22
C ALA A 19 4.14 -0.40 -19.35
N SER A 20 3.73 0.74 -19.93
CA SER A 20 4.51 1.46 -20.94
C SER A 20 5.61 2.35 -20.33
N GLY A 21 5.84 2.26 -19.02
CA GLY A 21 6.71 3.16 -18.27
C GLY A 21 6.01 4.47 -17.89
N ARG A 22 6.73 5.34 -17.18
CA ARG A 22 6.24 6.64 -16.71
C ARG A 22 4.92 6.52 -15.94
N GLY A 23 4.95 5.74 -14.87
CA GLY A 23 3.89 5.71 -13.86
C GLY A 23 3.58 7.12 -13.34
N THR A 24 2.42 7.32 -12.71
CA THR A 24 2.04 8.65 -12.19
C THR A 24 2.35 8.72 -10.70
N MET A 25 2.78 9.89 -10.23
CA MET A 25 2.97 10.16 -8.82
C MET A 25 2.19 11.41 -8.40
N ALA A 26 1.57 11.35 -7.22
CA ALA A 26 0.95 12.48 -6.56
C ALA A 26 1.59 12.68 -5.18
N ASN A 27 2.12 13.87 -4.92
CA ASN A 27 2.56 14.31 -3.62
C ASN A 27 1.57 15.34 -3.10
N ILE A 28 0.91 15.02 -1.99
CA ILE A 28 -0.16 15.84 -1.45
C ILE A 28 0.15 16.14 0.01
N SER A 29 0.19 17.41 0.35
CA SER A 29 0.27 17.94 1.71
C SER A 29 -0.86 18.93 1.92
N ILE A 30 -1.02 19.43 3.15
CA ILE A 30 -2.13 20.31 3.51
C ILE A 30 -2.29 21.56 2.62
N ASN A 31 -1.19 22.10 2.09
CA ASN A 31 -1.18 23.35 1.31
C ASN A 31 -0.72 23.13 -0.14
N LYS A 32 -0.35 21.92 -0.53
CA LYS A 32 0.28 21.67 -1.83
C LYS A 32 -0.14 20.32 -2.39
N LYS A 33 -0.55 20.32 -3.65
CA LYS A 33 -0.72 19.14 -4.48
C LYS A 33 0.23 19.25 -5.66
N HIS A 34 1.03 18.22 -5.89
CA HIS A 34 1.91 18.13 -7.04
C HIS A 34 1.69 16.79 -7.74
N LEU A 35 1.49 16.84 -9.05
CA LEU A 35 1.38 15.66 -9.91
C LEU A 35 2.60 15.62 -10.81
N SER A 36 3.22 14.45 -10.93
CA SER A 36 4.38 14.23 -11.77
C SER A 36 4.37 12.82 -12.36
N LYS A 37 5.35 12.55 -13.23
CA LYS A 37 5.61 11.21 -13.75
C LYS A 37 6.79 10.60 -13.01
N LEU A 38 6.67 9.32 -12.69
CA LEU A 38 7.77 8.47 -12.26
C LEU A 38 8.76 8.28 -13.42
N LYS A 39 10.00 7.96 -13.07
CA LYS A 39 11.02 7.57 -14.05
C LYS A 39 10.76 6.16 -14.57
N SER A 40 10.26 5.26 -13.73
CA SER A 40 9.87 3.91 -14.12
C SER A 40 8.36 3.77 -14.35
N ASP A 41 7.91 2.54 -14.55
CA ASP A 41 6.52 2.11 -14.65
C ASP A 41 5.68 2.28 -13.38
N GLY A 42 6.30 2.47 -12.20
CA GLY A 42 5.58 2.51 -10.92
C GLY A 42 5.31 1.14 -10.31
N ASP A 43 6.00 0.08 -10.76
CA ASP A 43 6.02 -1.19 -10.05
C ASP A 43 6.63 -0.99 -8.64
N PHE A 44 6.02 -1.61 -7.62
CA PHE A 44 6.44 -1.45 -6.22
C PHE A 44 7.87 -1.94 -5.96
N ARG A 45 8.37 -2.83 -6.82
CA ARG A 45 9.72 -3.40 -6.77
C ARG A 45 10.76 -2.45 -7.36
N SER A 46 10.34 -1.42 -8.09
CA SER A 46 11.25 -0.45 -8.69
C SER A 46 12.04 0.31 -7.60
N LYS A 47 13.31 0.63 -7.90
CA LYS A 47 14.17 1.39 -6.99
C LYS A 47 13.56 2.74 -6.58
N GLU A 48 12.79 3.36 -7.46
CA GLU A 48 12.11 4.63 -7.19
C GLU A 48 10.98 4.45 -6.16
N VAL A 49 10.11 3.45 -6.32
CA VAL A 49 9.03 3.19 -5.37
C VAL A 49 9.55 2.64 -4.03
N VAL A 50 10.60 1.81 -4.03
CA VAL A 50 11.27 1.37 -2.78
C VAL A 50 11.82 2.56 -1.99
N LYS A 51 12.37 3.58 -2.65
CA LYS A 51 12.81 4.82 -1.97
C LYS A 51 11.65 5.58 -1.35
N LEU A 52 10.47 5.57 -1.98
CA LEU A 52 9.26 6.17 -1.42
C LEU A 52 8.76 5.37 -0.21
N ARG A 53 8.70 4.03 -0.31
CA ARG A 53 8.38 3.12 0.80
C ARG A 53 9.23 3.41 2.03
N ASN A 54 10.54 3.52 1.85
CA ASN A 54 11.47 3.68 2.98
C ASN A 54 11.26 5.01 3.73
N LYS A 55 10.69 6.03 3.08
CA LYS A 55 10.31 7.31 3.69
C LYS A 55 8.92 7.30 4.33
N ALA A 56 8.07 6.35 3.97
CA ALA A 56 6.71 6.28 4.50
C ALA A 56 6.69 5.72 5.92
N ASP A 57 5.72 6.16 6.70
CA ASP A 57 5.36 5.56 8.00
C ASP A 57 4.31 4.45 7.82
N PHE A 58 3.38 4.67 6.88
CA PHE A 58 2.28 3.76 6.55
C PHE A 58 2.20 3.48 5.05
N ILE A 59 1.97 2.22 4.69
CA ILE A 59 1.72 1.76 3.33
C ILE A 59 0.27 1.28 3.24
N ILE A 60 -0.51 1.81 2.30
CA ILE A 60 -1.92 1.42 2.12
C ILE A 60 -2.15 1.08 0.65
N THR A 61 -2.73 -0.08 0.36
CA THR A 61 -3.02 -0.48 -1.02
C THR A 61 -4.17 -1.48 -1.15
N ASN A 62 -4.73 -1.55 -2.35
CA ASN A 62 -5.61 -2.61 -2.83
C ASN A 62 -5.04 -3.13 -4.16
N LEU A 63 -4.22 -4.16 -4.10
CA LEU A 63 -3.47 -4.66 -5.24
C LEU A 63 -4.16 -5.87 -5.91
N PRO A 64 -3.81 -6.19 -7.17
CA PRO A 64 -4.21 -7.44 -7.79
C PRO A 64 -3.78 -8.64 -6.93
N PHE A 65 -4.66 -9.64 -6.79
CA PHE A 65 -4.42 -10.76 -5.90
C PHE A 65 -3.16 -11.57 -6.26
N SER A 66 -2.80 -11.63 -7.54
CA SER A 66 -1.58 -12.29 -8.03
C SER A 66 -0.29 -11.74 -7.40
N LEU A 67 -0.31 -10.48 -6.97
CA LEU A 67 0.85 -9.79 -6.38
C LEU A 67 0.78 -9.73 -4.85
N PHE A 68 -0.29 -10.23 -4.23
CA PHE A 68 -0.57 -10.07 -2.79
C PHE A 68 0.58 -10.58 -1.91
N ARG A 69 1.03 -11.82 -2.14
CA ARG A 69 2.06 -12.45 -1.30
C ARG A 69 3.42 -11.76 -1.42
N GLU A 70 3.82 -11.44 -2.65
CA GLU A 70 5.06 -10.72 -2.94
C GLU A 70 5.04 -9.33 -2.30
N PHE A 71 3.90 -8.64 -2.33
CA PHE A 71 3.73 -7.33 -1.72
C PHE A 71 3.76 -7.37 -0.19
N ILE A 72 3.16 -8.39 0.44
CA ILE A 72 3.24 -8.58 1.90
C ILE A 72 4.70 -8.76 2.32
N LYS A 73 5.44 -9.63 1.62
CA LYS A 73 6.88 -9.81 1.88
C LYS A 73 7.65 -8.50 1.71
N TRP A 74 7.38 -7.76 0.65
CA TRP A 74 7.97 -6.44 0.41
C TRP A 74 7.63 -5.41 1.50
N CYS A 75 6.47 -5.52 2.15
CA CYS A 75 6.12 -4.69 3.31
C CYS A 75 6.86 -5.15 4.58
N ASP A 76 6.86 -6.46 4.87
CA ASP A 76 7.51 -7.04 6.07
C ASP A 76 9.01 -6.71 6.11
N GLU A 77 9.70 -6.79 4.97
CA GLU A 77 11.13 -6.43 4.82
C GLU A 77 11.43 -4.95 5.14
N SER A 78 10.42 -4.08 5.12
CA SER A 78 10.61 -2.64 5.30
C SER A 78 10.39 -2.15 6.73
N ASN A 79 9.90 -3.03 7.63
CA ASN A 79 9.48 -2.69 8.99
C ASN A 79 8.55 -1.45 9.06
N LYS A 80 7.75 -1.24 8.01
CA LYS A 80 6.74 -0.17 7.94
C LYS A 80 5.39 -0.70 8.39
N LYS A 81 4.54 0.18 8.90
CA LYS A 81 3.15 -0.17 9.17
C LYS A 81 2.41 -0.23 7.84
N PHE A 82 1.46 -1.15 7.70
CA PHE A 82 0.68 -1.24 6.48
C PHE A 82 -0.75 -1.72 6.72
N ALA A 83 -1.63 -1.37 5.78
CA ALA A 83 -2.99 -1.89 5.69
C ALA A 83 -3.29 -2.24 4.24
N ILE A 84 -3.65 -3.50 3.99
CA ILE A 84 -3.85 -4.03 2.64
C ILE A 84 -5.23 -4.67 2.57
N ILE A 85 -6.00 -4.30 1.55
CA ILE A 85 -7.26 -4.99 1.27
C ILE A 85 -6.91 -6.34 0.63
N GLY A 86 -7.37 -7.42 1.26
CA GLY A 86 -7.06 -8.78 0.85
C GLY A 86 -8.23 -9.73 1.04
N ASN A 87 -8.17 -10.87 0.36
CA ASN A 87 -9.12 -11.96 0.55
C ASN A 87 -8.73 -12.77 1.80
N LEU A 88 -9.70 -13.12 2.66
CA LEU A 88 -9.47 -13.95 3.86
C LEU A 88 -8.80 -15.29 3.55
N ASN A 89 -9.02 -15.86 2.36
CA ASN A 89 -8.36 -17.09 1.91
C ASN A 89 -6.84 -16.95 1.80
N ALA A 90 -6.29 -15.73 1.75
CA ALA A 90 -4.84 -15.52 1.73
C ALA A 90 -4.17 -15.89 3.06
N ILE A 91 -4.92 -15.93 4.17
CA ILE A 91 -4.39 -16.16 5.52
C ILE A 91 -3.85 -17.57 5.67
N SER A 92 -4.51 -18.57 5.08
CA SER A 92 -4.12 -19.98 5.19
C SER A 92 -2.90 -20.33 4.33
N THR A 93 -2.34 -19.36 3.63
CA THR A 93 -1.22 -19.60 2.73
C THR A 93 0.09 -19.70 3.50
N THR A 94 0.99 -20.57 3.04
CA THR A 94 2.28 -20.87 3.68
C THR A 94 3.15 -19.64 3.91
N ASP A 95 3.02 -18.61 3.06
CA ASP A 95 3.85 -17.40 3.14
C ASP A 95 3.27 -16.36 4.11
N ILE A 96 1.97 -16.43 4.40
CA ILE A 96 1.23 -15.42 5.16
C ILE A 96 0.90 -15.91 6.57
N PHE A 97 0.48 -17.17 6.71
CA PHE A 97 0.13 -17.75 8.00
C PHE A 97 1.23 -17.60 9.07
N PRO A 98 2.53 -17.79 8.76
CA PRO A 98 3.59 -17.60 9.75
C PRO A 98 3.66 -16.17 10.31
N LEU A 99 3.30 -15.16 9.52
CA LEU A 99 3.27 -13.77 9.98
C LEU A 99 2.16 -13.52 11.00
N PHE A 100 1.03 -14.23 10.89
CA PHE A 100 -0.01 -14.22 11.93
C PHE A 100 0.46 -14.94 13.19
N GLN A 101 1.09 -16.11 13.06
CA GLN A 101 1.63 -16.86 14.21
C GLN A 101 2.70 -16.07 14.97
N GLN A 102 3.50 -15.28 14.25
CA GLN A 102 4.52 -14.39 14.82
C GLN A 102 3.95 -13.05 15.31
N ASN A 103 2.63 -12.86 15.26
CA ASN A 103 1.96 -11.62 15.66
C ASN A 103 2.50 -10.38 14.91
N LYS A 104 2.76 -10.54 13.60
CA LYS A 104 3.17 -9.48 12.67
C LYS A 104 2.03 -9.02 11.75
N LEU A 105 0.98 -9.84 11.63
CA LEU A 105 -0.23 -9.54 10.86
C LEU A 105 -1.48 -9.77 11.70
N TRP A 106 -2.52 -8.97 11.43
CA TRP A 106 -3.82 -9.07 12.06
C TRP A 106 -4.93 -8.90 11.03
N LEU A 107 -6.09 -9.48 11.34
CA LEU A 107 -7.31 -9.23 10.59
C LEU A 107 -7.78 -7.79 10.86
N GLY A 108 -7.99 -7.04 9.78
CA GLY A 108 -8.65 -5.75 9.83
C GLY A 108 -10.17 -5.89 9.80
N ALA A 109 -10.85 -4.77 9.56
CA ALA A 109 -12.30 -4.78 9.34
C ALA A 109 -12.65 -5.65 8.13
N SER A 110 -13.60 -6.57 8.31
CA SER A 110 -14.18 -7.38 7.24
C SER A 110 -15.46 -6.74 6.74
N ILE A 111 -15.68 -6.79 5.42
CA ILE A 111 -16.94 -6.40 4.78
C ILE A 111 -17.60 -7.66 4.24
N ASN A 112 -18.86 -7.89 4.61
CA ASN A 112 -19.63 -8.99 4.05
C ASN A 112 -20.29 -8.51 2.75
N SER A 113 -20.59 -9.43 1.83
CA SER A 113 -21.11 -9.08 0.49
C SER A 113 -22.42 -8.26 0.50
N GLY A 114 -23.14 -8.19 1.63
CA GLY A 114 -24.31 -7.32 1.82
C GLY A 114 -23.97 -5.84 2.09
N ASP A 115 -22.73 -5.52 2.45
CA ASP A 115 -22.31 -4.16 2.85
C ASP A 115 -21.79 -3.32 1.67
N ARG A 116 -21.56 -3.92 0.50
CA ARG A 116 -21.12 -3.21 -0.70
C ARG A 116 -22.31 -2.69 -1.50
N LYS A 117 -22.61 -1.39 -1.36
CA LYS A 117 -23.37 -0.66 -2.37
C LYS A 117 -22.43 -0.33 -3.54
N PHE A 118 -22.65 -0.98 -4.67
CA PHE A 118 -22.06 -0.57 -5.95
C PHE A 118 -22.90 0.54 -6.57
#